data_AF-A0A672UTW2-F1
#
_entry.id   AF-A0A672UTW2-F1
#
_cell.length_a   1.000
_cell.length_b   1.000
_cell.length_c   1.000
_cell.angle_alpha   90.00
_cell.angle_beta   90.00
_cell.angle_gamma   90.00
#
_symmetry.space_group_name_H-M   'P 1'
#
loop_
_entity.id
_entity.type
_entity.pdbx_description
1 polymer ?
#
loop_
_entity_poly.entity_id
_entity_poly.type
_entity_poly.pdbx_seq_one_letter_code
_entity_poly.pdbx_strand_id
1 'polypeptide(L)'
;MAAGAGGGRWRCGAGAGLRSAARPGGSGRRGAGSSGSAPAAPSRRPPCAAPSRRGGASRAARRAGRARVPGGEAALGPRALPVTRGPVCGSPAAARRDAEEAAARLEQRRERLRRLLGEEREALAAELRRGRGAERAGARQRSEELRAGREERRRKVAEQLLYEHWKKNNAELREVMLDSFLAPCCLGVIKAREASELEEKQRYENEYEAARREALERMRWEEEKRRQEEKQQAEMLLHQIEELKLQEREATKLKKEQENLLKQQWELQSLEEGRKQMEEHRKKRELGRFLRHQCDAQLQRRAQQIQEELEIDRQILSALLEKDDEEQRRQAARRQRAVADAAWMKRVIEEQLQLEKEREAELQTIFREEARKMWEKREEEWEREKAARDRLMNEVLVGRQRQIQEKMELNRRAQEESIKYREQLIKELEEAKELTRREKEQEEELKTARRRELEAQLTERRLQEQEEQQRRREEEEEESSARQRCQELVQQEAKRMAEQGYRPRVGGRAVGQPVHLGLPWHMGDGLTQTQSSLPLICP
;
A
#
# COMPACT_ATOMS: atom_id res chain seq x y z
N MET A 1 25.09 46.62 -93.76
CA MET A 1 25.85 46.46 -92.49
C MET A 1 25.51 45.09 -91.91
N ALA A 2 26.44 44.43 -91.19
CA ALA A 2 26.29 43.17 -90.43
C ALA A 2 25.44 42.05 -91.10
N ALA A 3 25.96 40.98 -91.72
CA ALA A 3 26.99 40.02 -91.27
C ALA A 3 26.58 39.23 -90.01
N GLY A 4 26.53 37.90 -90.10
CA GLY A 4 26.08 37.02 -89.02
C GLY A 4 25.91 35.54 -89.42
N ALA A 5 26.97 34.89 -89.92
CA ALA A 5 26.96 33.45 -90.20
C ALA A 5 27.40 32.64 -88.96
N GLY A 6 26.84 31.45 -88.75
CA GLY A 6 27.18 30.60 -87.60
C GLY A 6 26.69 29.16 -87.75
N GLY A 7 27.49 28.30 -88.39
CA GLY A 7 27.22 26.86 -88.47
C GLY A 7 27.83 26.08 -87.31
N GLY A 8 27.11 25.09 -86.78
CA GLY A 8 27.59 24.23 -85.69
C GLY A 8 27.17 22.77 -85.87
N ARG A 9 28.08 21.94 -86.39
CA ARG A 9 27.89 20.48 -86.52
C ARG A 9 28.86 19.77 -85.58
N TRP A 10 28.34 19.00 -84.63
CA TRP A 10 29.11 18.03 -83.84
C TRP A 10 28.49 16.62 -83.92
N ARG A 11 29.29 15.62 -83.51
CA ARG A 11 29.12 14.19 -83.85
C ARG A 11 28.88 13.34 -82.60
N CYS A 12 28.24 12.20 -82.81
CA CYS A 12 28.39 10.93 -82.09
C CYS A 12 28.25 10.92 -80.54
N GLY A 13 27.28 10.15 -80.06
CA GLY A 13 27.20 9.71 -78.67
C GLY A 13 26.43 8.39 -78.55
N ALA A 14 27.11 7.27 -78.76
CA ALA A 14 26.55 5.94 -78.50
C ALA A 14 26.96 5.48 -77.10
N GLY A 15 26.01 4.95 -76.32
CA GLY A 15 26.25 4.45 -74.96
C GLY A 15 25.18 3.44 -74.56
N ALA A 16 25.60 2.29 -74.05
CA ALA A 16 24.69 1.23 -73.61
C ALA A 16 24.05 1.58 -72.25
N GLY A 17 22.82 1.10 -72.03
CA GLY A 17 22.12 1.27 -70.75
C GLY A 17 22.57 0.27 -69.69
N LEU A 18 22.20 0.55 -68.42
CA LEU A 18 22.25 -0.41 -67.33
C LEU A 18 21.02 -0.29 -66.43
N ARG A 19 20.78 -1.33 -65.62
CA ARG A 19 19.54 -1.51 -64.85
C ARG A 19 19.71 -1.01 -63.42
N SER A 20 18.69 -0.34 -62.88
CA SER A 20 18.21 -0.56 -61.50
C SER A 20 16.91 0.21 -61.24
N ALA A 21 15.82 -0.52 -61.02
CA ALA A 21 14.60 -0.01 -60.42
C ALA A 21 14.19 -0.98 -59.30
N ALA A 22 14.29 -0.53 -58.05
CA ALA A 22 13.95 -1.34 -56.89
C ALA A 22 12.50 -1.06 -56.44
N ARG A 23 11.76 -2.13 -56.09
CA ARG A 23 10.82 -2.15 -54.96
C ARG A 23 10.38 -3.58 -54.64
N PRO A 24 9.97 -3.89 -53.39
CA PRO A 24 9.62 -5.23 -52.97
C PRO A 24 8.14 -5.56 -53.27
N GLY A 25 7.86 -6.84 -53.50
CA GLY A 25 6.51 -7.41 -53.51
C GLY A 25 6.47 -8.63 -52.60
N GLY A 26 5.73 -8.54 -51.48
CA GLY A 26 5.59 -9.65 -50.53
C GLY A 26 4.48 -10.62 -50.94
N SER A 27 4.71 -11.91 -50.74
CA SER A 27 3.71 -12.98 -50.90
C SER A 27 3.52 -13.72 -49.57
N GLY A 28 2.43 -13.41 -48.86
CA GLY A 28 2.08 -14.11 -47.63
C GLY A 28 1.18 -15.32 -47.88
N ARG A 29 1.41 -16.43 -47.16
CA ARG A 29 0.44 -17.52 -46.93
C ARG A 29 0.82 -18.33 -45.69
N ARG A 30 -0.18 -18.53 -44.81
CA ARG A 30 -0.50 -19.74 -43.98
C ARG A 30 0.66 -20.44 -43.23
N GLY A 31 0.53 -20.82 -41.96
CA GLY A 31 -0.65 -20.80 -41.08
C GLY A 31 -0.79 -22.07 -40.24
N ALA A 32 0.08 -22.23 -39.23
CA ALA A 32 0.05 -23.22 -38.14
C ALA A 32 1.05 -22.74 -37.06
N GLY A 33 1.00 -23.13 -35.78
CA GLY A 33 -0.02 -23.90 -35.06
C GLY A 33 0.54 -24.58 -33.80
N SER A 34 -0.12 -24.40 -32.65
CA SER A 34 0.09 -25.06 -31.34
C SER A 34 1.31 -24.68 -30.48
N SER A 35 1.15 -24.81 -29.15
CA SER A 35 2.12 -24.56 -28.05
C SER A 35 2.62 -23.11 -27.88
N GLY A 36 2.86 -22.62 -26.65
CA GLY A 36 2.58 -23.20 -25.33
C GLY A 36 3.27 -22.44 -24.19
N SER A 37 2.73 -22.57 -22.97
CA SER A 37 3.31 -22.11 -21.68
C SER A 37 3.39 -20.60 -21.41
N ALA A 38 2.94 -20.22 -20.20
CA ALA A 38 3.18 -18.90 -19.60
C ALA A 38 4.48 -18.89 -18.78
N PRO A 39 4.88 -17.72 -18.24
CA PRO A 39 5.00 -17.65 -16.78
C PRO A 39 4.43 -16.35 -16.16
N ALA A 40 4.08 -16.42 -14.87
CA ALA A 40 3.64 -15.28 -14.07
C ALA A 40 4.79 -14.59 -13.30
N ALA A 41 4.57 -13.35 -12.86
CA ALA A 41 5.53 -12.55 -12.09
C ALA A 41 5.51 -12.87 -10.57
N PRO A 42 6.60 -12.62 -9.82
CA PRO A 42 6.71 -12.95 -8.39
C PRO A 42 6.31 -11.78 -7.45
N SER A 43 5.79 -12.12 -6.27
CA SER A 43 5.53 -11.19 -5.15
C SER A 43 6.43 -11.47 -3.93
N ARG A 44 6.56 -10.49 -3.02
CA ARG A 44 7.41 -10.56 -1.81
C ARG A 44 6.58 -10.46 -0.51
N ARG A 45 7.16 -11.00 0.57
CA ARG A 45 6.88 -10.84 2.04
C ARG A 45 6.35 -9.43 2.41
N PRO A 46 5.50 -9.23 3.45
CA PRO A 46 5.60 -9.72 4.86
C PRO A 46 4.27 -10.40 5.33
N PRO A 47 3.78 -10.46 6.62
CA PRO A 47 4.31 -10.07 7.95
C PRO A 47 4.24 -11.19 9.02
N CYS A 48 3.67 -10.94 10.23
CA CYS A 48 3.79 -11.76 11.46
C CYS A 48 2.48 -11.88 12.27
N ALA A 49 2.29 -12.98 13.01
CA ALA A 49 1.39 -13.09 14.18
C ALA A 49 1.78 -14.28 15.10
N ALA A 50 1.43 -14.21 16.39
CA ALA A 50 1.64 -15.23 17.43
C ALA A 50 0.70 -14.93 18.64
N PRO A 51 0.70 -15.65 19.79
CA PRO A 51 1.23 -17.00 20.12
C PRO A 51 0.13 -17.93 20.74
N SER A 52 0.45 -19.19 21.10
CA SER A 52 -0.32 -19.86 22.18
C SER A 52 0.38 -21.03 22.91
N ARG A 53 0.10 -21.09 24.24
CA ARG A 53 0.16 -22.23 25.19
C ARG A 53 1.53 -22.79 25.66
N ARG A 54 1.47 -23.53 26.78
CA ARG A 54 2.57 -23.87 27.74
C ARG A 54 2.69 -25.38 27.97
N GLY A 55 3.89 -25.82 28.40
CA GLY A 55 4.14 -27.10 29.12
C GLY A 55 5.28 -27.94 28.49
N GLY A 56 6.18 -28.58 29.25
CA GLY A 56 6.43 -28.53 30.69
C GLY A 56 7.46 -29.58 31.20
N ALA A 57 8.09 -29.31 32.35
CA ALA A 57 8.89 -30.21 33.22
C ALA A 57 10.23 -30.83 32.74
N SER A 58 11.23 -30.92 33.66
CA SER A 58 12.17 -32.07 33.83
C SER A 58 13.20 -31.89 34.98
N ARG A 59 13.69 -33.02 35.58
CA ARG A 59 14.83 -33.22 36.55
C ARG A 59 14.62 -32.77 38.05
N ALA A 60 15.20 -33.32 39.16
CA ALA A 60 15.87 -34.59 39.63
C ALA A 60 16.38 -34.43 41.13
N ALA A 61 16.91 -35.36 42.00
CA ALA A 61 16.70 -36.79 42.39
C ALA A 61 17.67 -37.27 43.58
N ARG A 62 17.41 -38.39 44.34
CA ARG A 62 18.26 -39.17 45.37
C ARG A 62 18.18 -38.69 46.88
N ARG A 63 18.53 -39.37 48.03
CA ARG A 63 18.90 -40.76 48.57
C ARG A 63 18.91 -40.80 50.16
N ALA A 64 18.84 -41.97 50.88
CA ALA A 64 18.95 -42.20 52.39
C ALA A 64 19.21 -43.72 52.80
N GLY A 65 19.32 -44.32 54.04
CA GLY A 65 19.37 -43.98 55.51
C GLY A 65 19.28 -45.27 56.47
N ARG A 66 19.71 -45.30 57.79
CA ARG A 66 19.71 -46.43 58.85
C ARG A 66 20.30 -45.97 60.25
N ALA A 67 20.47 -46.64 61.45
CA ALA A 67 20.02 -47.80 62.35
C ALA A 67 20.78 -47.71 63.77
N ARG A 68 20.79 -48.49 64.90
CA ARG A 68 20.19 -49.72 65.61
C ARG A 68 20.54 -49.75 67.18
N VAL A 69 20.13 -50.76 68.02
CA VAL A 69 20.40 -51.04 69.52
C VAL A 69 20.49 -52.58 69.87
N PRO A 70 20.45 -53.26 71.10
CA PRO A 70 20.50 -53.00 72.61
C PRO A 70 21.71 -53.71 73.38
N GLY A 71 21.80 -54.29 74.62
CA GLY A 71 20.97 -54.77 75.81
C GLY A 71 21.82 -55.35 77.04
N GLY A 72 21.30 -56.07 78.10
CA GLY A 72 22.10 -56.72 79.23
C GLY A 72 21.42 -57.19 80.60
N GLU A 73 21.99 -58.15 81.40
CA GLU A 73 21.34 -58.98 82.51
C GLU A 73 22.18 -59.37 83.85
N ALA A 74 21.65 -60.17 84.85
CA ALA A 74 22.20 -60.50 86.26
C ALA A 74 21.53 -61.78 86.99
N ALA A 75 21.76 -62.40 88.21
CA ALA A 75 22.72 -62.50 89.41
C ALA A 75 22.35 -63.67 90.48
N LEU A 76 22.94 -63.78 91.74
CA LEU A 76 22.66 -64.66 92.99
C LEU A 76 23.58 -65.95 93.36
N GLY A 77 23.71 -66.52 94.64
CA GLY A 77 24.26 -67.92 95.04
C GLY A 77 25.06 -68.28 96.42
N PRO A 78 24.91 -69.47 97.17
CA PRO A 78 25.67 -69.88 98.47
C PRO A 78 25.87 -71.39 99.08
N ARG A 79 26.82 -71.68 100.08
CA ARG A 79 26.82 -72.60 101.36
C ARG A 79 27.33 -74.15 101.51
N ALA A 80 28.10 -74.61 102.59
CA ALA A 80 28.37 -76.06 103.11
C ALA A 80 29.20 -76.35 104.51
N LEU A 81 29.42 -77.62 105.06
CA LEU A 81 30.11 -78.15 106.39
C LEU A 81 30.69 -79.68 106.36
N PRO A 82 31.16 -80.59 107.35
CA PRO A 82 31.32 -80.80 108.89
C PRO A 82 32.60 -81.63 109.53
N VAL A 83 32.60 -82.35 110.74
CA VAL A 83 33.80 -82.90 111.62
C VAL A 83 33.66 -84.27 112.53
N THR A 84 34.58 -84.72 113.50
CA THR A 84 34.82 -86.11 114.17
C THR A 84 35.35 -86.33 115.70
N ARG A 85 35.35 -87.60 116.29
CA ARG A 85 36.16 -88.42 117.37
C ARG A 85 36.26 -88.22 118.97
N GLY A 86 36.71 -89.24 119.81
CA GLY A 86 37.08 -89.22 121.30
C GLY A 86 37.69 -90.50 122.07
N PRO A 87 38.24 -90.48 123.35
CA PRO A 87 39.12 -91.53 124.05
C PRO A 87 39.01 -91.84 125.63
N VAL A 88 39.95 -92.62 126.29
CA VAL A 88 40.03 -93.06 127.77
C VAL A 88 41.48 -93.39 128.33
N CYS A 89 41.82 -93.31 129.67
CA CYS A 89 42.78 -94.17 130.52
C CYS A 89 43.37 -93.54 131.84
N GLY A 90 44.07 -94.29 132.75
CA GLY A 90 44.93 -93.71 133.85
C GLY A 90 45.52 -94.62 134.98
N SER A 91 46.65 -94.19 135.61
CA SER A 91 47.26 -94.68 136.89
C SER A 91 48.33 -93.65 137.42
N PRO A 92 48.64 -93.49 138.74
CA PRO A 92 48.94 -92.15 139.29
C PRO A 92 50.34 -91.49 139.12
N ALA A 93 51.45 -92.21 139.01
CA ALA A 93 52.78 -91.61 139.27
C ALA A 93 53.29 -90.66 138.17
N ALA A 94 52.96 -90.91 136.90
CA ALA A 94 53.24 -89.98 135.79
C ALA A 94 52.33 -88.75 135.85
N ALA A 95 51.05 -88.97 136.22
CA ALA A 95 49.95 -88.03 136.07
C ALA A 95 50.13 -86.68 136.80
N ARG A 96 51.02 -86.55 137.80
CA ARG A 96 51.25 -85.27 138.49
C ARG A 96 52.10 -84.29 137.66
N ARG A 97 53.20 -84.75 137.05
CA ARG A 97 54.01 -83.89 136.16
C ARG A 97 53.26 -83.57 134.87
N ASP A 98 52.58 -84.56 134.31
CA ASP A 98 51.71 -84.37 133.14
C ASP A 98 50.58 -83.37 133.43
N ALA A 99 50.00 -83.38 134.65
CA ALA A 99 48.97 -82.43 135.06
C ALA A 99 49.51 -81.00 135.28
N GLU A 100 50.69 -80.85 135.86
CA GLU A 100 51.33 -79.53 136.06
C GLU A 100 51.72 -78.90 134.71
N GLU A 101 52.29 -79.67 133.78
CA GLU A 101 52.53 -79.19 132.42
C GLU A 101 51.24 -78.92 131.64
N ALA A 102 50.21 -79.77 131.79
CA ALA A 102 48.90 -79.54 131.17
C ALA A 102 48.21 -78.29 131.73
N ALA A 103 48.37 -78.01 133.04
CA ALA A 103 47.85 -76.80 133.68
C ALA A 103 48.53 -75.54 133.13
N ALA A 104 49.87 -75.51 133.07
CA ALA A 104 50.61 -74.40 132.49
C ALA A 104 50.24 -74.14 131.01
N ARG A 105 50.09 -75.20 130.21
CA ARG A 105 49.62 -75.12 128.81
C ARG A 105 48.16 -74.65 128.72
N LEU A 106 47.31 -75.00 129.68
CA LEU A 106 45.93 -74.51 129.79
C LEU A 106 45.86 -73.03 130.17
N GLU A 107 46.72 -72.55 131.06
CA GLU A 107 46.73 -71.15 131.48
C GLU A 107 47.27 -70.24 130.37
N GLN A 108 48.37 -70.60 129.70
CA GLN A 108 48.82 -69.89 128.49
C GLN A 108 47.72 -69.84 127.41
N ARG A 109 46.92 -70.91 127.27
CA ARG A 109 45.78 -70.93 126.33
C ARG A 109 44.61 -70.05 126.79
N ARG A 110 44.34 -69.99 128.10
CA ARG A 110 43.34 -69.08 128.71
C ARG A 110 43.75 -67.62 128.59
N GLU A 111 45.03 -67.29 128.75
CA GLU A 111 45.55 -65.94 128.58
C GLU A 111 45.48 -65.48 127.12
N ARG A 112 45.88 -66.33 126.15
CA ARG A 112 45.68 -66.04 124.72
C ARG A 112 44.20 -65.79 124.38
N LEU A 113 43.28 -66.58 124.95
CA LEU A 113 41.84 -66.37 124.78
C LEU A 113 41.35 -65.07 125.43
N ARG A 114 41.81 -64.73 126.65
CA ARG A 114 41.51 -63.44 127.29
C ARG A 114 42.01 -62.26 126.45
N ARG A 115 43.18 -62.39 125.83
CA ARG A 115 43.78 -61.34 124.99
C ARG A 115 42.98 -61.12 123.71
N LEU A 116 42.69 -62.17 122.95
CA LEU A 116 41.85 -62.11 121.74
C LEU A 116 40.44 -61.57 122.03
N LEU A 117 39.78 -62.04 123.10
CA LEU A 117 38.45 -61.53 123.50
C LEU A 117 38.50 -60.09 124.05
N GLY A 118 39.68 -59.60 124.47
CA GLY A 118 39.91 -58.20 124.78
C GLY A 118 40.05 -57.36 123.51
N GLU A 119 40.90 -57.80 122.59
CA GLU A 119 41.15 -57.18 121.29
C GLU A 119 39.86 -57.07 120.44
N GLU A 120 39.02 -58.12 120.41
CA GLU A 120 37.69 -58.10 119.78
C GLU A 120 36.74 -57.08 120.44
N ARG A 121 36.75 -56.97 121.78
CA ARG A 121 35.92 -56.00 122.51
C ARG A 121 36.37 -54.57 122.28
N GLU A 122 37.67 -54.32 122.20
CA GLU A 122 38.21 -53.00 121.90
C GLU A 122 37.97 -52.59 120.44
N ALA A 123 38.08 -53.53 119.49
CA ALA A 123 37.73 -53.29 118.09
C ALA A 123 36.26 -52.88 117.93
N LEU A 124 35.32 -53.66 118.48
CA LEU A 124 33.89 -53.33 118.43
C LEU A 124 33.56 -52.01 119.17
N ALA A 125 34.27 -51.71 120.27
CA ALA A 125 34.13 -50.44 120.99
C ALA A 125 34.77 -49.24 120.26
N ALA A 126 35.66 -49.47 119.29
CA ALA A 126 36.21 -48.44 118.41
C ALA A 126 35.28 -48.15 117.22
N GLU A 127 34.71 -49.18 116.60
CA GLU A 127 33.73 -49.03 115.50
C GLU A 127 32.48 -48.27 115.94
N LEU A 128 31.89 -48.66 117.08
CA LEU A 128 30.70 -47.99 117.64
C LEU A 128 30.94 -46.49 117.98
N ARG A 129 32.20 -46.09 118.24
CA ARG A 129 32.56 -44.68 118.43
C ARG A 129 32.71 -43.92 117.12
N ARG A 130 33.23 -44.54 116.05
CA ARG A 130 33.38 -43.92 114.73
C ARG A 130 32.04 -43.70 114.02
N GLY A 131 31.08 -44.60 114.19
CA GLY A 131 29.83 -44.61 113.42
C GLY A 131 28.75 -43.57 113.78
N ARG A 132 28.85 -42.81 114.89
CA ARG A 132 27.72 -41.99 115.41
C ARG A 132 27.89 -40.46 115.35
N GLY A 133 29.02 -39.97 114.86
CA GLY A 133 29.32 -38.52 114.78
C GLY A 133 29.01 -37.88 113.42
N ALA A 134 29.63 -38.38 112.35
CA ALA A 134 29.74 -37.69 111.07
C ALA A 134 28.39 -37.42 110.35
N GLU A 135 27.49 -38.39 110.35
CA GLU A 135 26.23 -38.31 109.59
C GLU A 135 25.31 -37.17 110.07
N ARG A 136 25.30 -36.91 111.39
CA ARG A 136 24.43 -35.89 112.00
C ARG A 136 24.88 -34.45 111.68
N ALA A 137 26.17 -34.23 111.42
CA ALA A 137 26.67 -32.94 110.94
C ALA A 137 26.31 -32.75 109.45
N GLY A 138 26.65 -33.72 108.61
CA GLY A 138 26.40 -33.66 107.16
C GLY A 138 24.91 -33.65 106.78
N ALA A 139 24.01 -34.07 107.68
CA ALA A 139 22.56 -33.93 107.48
C ALA A 139 22.04 -32.50 107.75
N ARG A 140 22.67 -31.75 108.67
CA ARG A 140 22.27 -30.37 109.00
C ARG A 140 22.64 -29.41 107.88
N GLN A 141 23.90 -29.42 107.44
CA GLN A 141 24.39 -28.58 106.35
C GLN A 141 23.56 -28.76 105.07
N ARG A 142 23.29 -30.01 104.65
CA ARG A 142 22.39 -30.30 103.51
C ARG A 142 20.96 -29.79 103.70
N SER A 143 20.46 -29.70 104.93
CA SER A 143 19.14 -29.09 105.20
C SER A 143 19.15 -27.56 105.11
N GLU A 144 20.28 -26.93 105.43
CA GLU A 144 20.49 -25.47 105.39
C GLU A 144 20.74 -25.01 103.94
N GLU A 145 21.55 -25.73 103.18
CA GLU A 145 21.72 -25.56 101.73
C GLU A 145 20.38 -25.69 100.99
N LEU A 146 19.56 -26.69 101.32
CA LEU A 146 18.22 -26.86 100.75
C LEU A 146 17.21 -25.80 101.23
N ARG A 147 17.42 -25.14 102.38
CA ARG A 147 16.63 -23.97 102.81
C ARG A 147 17.04 -22.72 102.04
N ALA A 148 18.33 -22.41 102.01
CA ALA A 148 18.89 -21.30 101.24
C ALA A 148 18.48 -21.39 99.76
N GLY A 149 18.63 -22.57 99.13
CA GLY A 149 18.19 -22.79 97.75
C GLY A 149 16.67 -22.70 97.54
N ARG A 150 15.83 -22.91 98.56
CA ARG A 150 14.38 -22.66 98.50
C ARG A 150 14.02 -21.20 98.74
N GLU A 151 14.85 -20.45 99.47
CA GLU A 151 14.66 -19.02 99.72
C GLU A 151 15.17 -18.18 98.55
N GLU A 152 16.31 -18.54 97.98
CA GLU A 152 16.84 -17.91 96.76
C GLU A 152 15.91 -18.14 95.56
N ARG A 153 15.30 -19.34 95.43
CA ARG A 153 14.22 -19.59 94.45
C ARG A 153 12.98 -18.75 94.72
N ARG A 154 12.51 -18.67 95.97
CA ARG A 154 11.35 -17.81 96.33
C ARG A 154 11.64 -16.33 96.08
N ARG A 155 12.87 -15.87 96.33
CA ARG A 155 13.33 -14.52 96.04
C ARG A 155 13.35 -14.23 94.54
N LYS A 156 13.95 -15.10 93.72
CA LYS A 156 13.96 -14.96 92.25
C LYS A 156 12.55 -14.97 91.66
N VAL A 157 11.65 -15.81 92.19
CA VAL A 157 10.22 -15.80 91.80
C VAL A 157 9.51 -14.51 92.25
N ALA A 158 9.79 -13.99 93.45
CA ALA A 158 9.23 -12.72 93.91
C ALA A 158 9.73 -11.53 93.07
N GLU A 159 11.03 -11.48 92.75
CA GLU A 159 11.64 -10.48 91.87
C GLU A 159 11.07 -10.55 90.45
N GLN A 160 10.86 -11.76 89.90
CA GLN A 160 10.16 -11.96 88.63
C GLN A 160 8.69 -11.53 88.68
N LEU A 161 7.95 -11.86 89.74
CA LEU A 161 6.55 -11.45 89.89
C LEU A 161 6.39 -9.95 90.09
N LEU A 162 7.32 -9.29 90.79
CA LEU A 162 7.37 -7.83 90.92
C LEU A 162 7.68 -7.16 89.57
N TYR A 163 8.63 -7.71 88.80
CA TYR A 163 8.94 -7.22 87.45
C TYR A 163 7.78 -7.42 86.48
N GLU A 164 7.13 -8.59 86.50
CA GLU A 164 5.89 -8.87 85.74
C GLU A 164 4.75 -7.93 86.15
N HIS A 165 4.57 -7.66 87.45
CA HIS A 165 3.54 -6.76 87.96
C HIS A 165 3.82 -5.30 87.55
N TRP A 166 5.06 -4.83 87.66
CA TRP A 166 5.49 -3.51 87.19
C TRP A 166 5.31 -3.37 85.68
N LYS A 167 5.78 -4.34 84.88
CA LYS A 167 5.61 -4.37 83.42
C LYS A 167 4.14 -4.38 82.99
N LYS A 168 3.26 -5.01 83.79
CA LYS A 168 1.81 -5.04 83.53
C LYS A 168 1.08 -3.79 84.00
N ASN A 169 1.56 -3.08 85.03
CA ASN A 169 0.85 -1.94 85.64
C ASN A 169 1.45 -0.56 85.36
N ASN A 170 2.69 -0.44 84.86
CA ASN A 170 3.20 0.82 84.36
C ASN A 170 2.45 1.23 83.06
N ALA A 171 1.83 2.41 83.07
CA ALA A 171 1.05 2.93 81.95
C ALA A 171 1.91 3.21 80.71
N GLU A 172 3.10 3.78 80.90
CA GLU A 172 4.04 4.14 79.83
C GLU A 172 4.43 2.91 78.99
N LEU A 173 4.61 1.75 79.64
CA LEU A 173 4.91 0.48 78.97
C LEU A 173 3.69 -0.11 78.23
N ARG A 174 2.46 0.21 78.64
CA ARG A 174 1.26 -0.19 77.90
C ARG A 174 1.11 0.61 76.61
N GLU A 175 1.33 1.92 76.69
CA GLU A 175 1.30 2.83 75.54
C GLU A 175 2.38 2.45 74.52
N VAL A 176 3.64 2.33 74.95
CA VAL A 176 4.76 1.91 74.07
C VAL A 176 4.53 0.50 73.47
N MET A 177 3.93 -0.44 74.22
CA MET A 177 3.55 -1.73 73.64
C MET A 177 2.44 -1.59 72.60
N LEU A 178 1.38 -0.83 72.88
CA LEU A 178 0.27 -0.60 71.94
C LEU A 178 0.79 0.05 70.65
N ASP A 179 1.61 1.09 70.74
CA ASP A 179 2.24 1.73 69.58
C ASP A 179 3.14 0.75 68.81
N SER A 180 3.90 -0.10 69.51
CA SER A 180 4.76 -1.11 68.85
C SER A 180 3.98 -2.20 68.10
N PHE A 181 2.72 -2.47 68.49
CA PHE A 181 1.84 -3.42 67.79
C PHE A 181 0.99 -2.72 66.72
N LEU A 182 0.51 -1.51 67.00
CA LEU A 182 -0.37 -0.75 66.11
C LEU A 182 0.41 -0.12 64.96
N ALA A 183 1.57 0.48 65.17
CA ALA A 183 2.31 1.16 64.11
C ALA A 183 2.67 0.22 62.93
N PRO A 184 3.20 -1.01 63.13
CA PRO A 184 3.42 -1.95 62.02
C PRO A 184 2.13 -2.41 61.35
N CYS A 185 1.03 -2.54 62.10
CA CYS A 185 -0.27 -2.94 61.57
C CYS A 185 -0.89 -1.84 60.70
N CYS A 186 -0.97 -0.61 61.22
CA CYS A 186 -1.45 0.56 60.50
C CYS A 186 -0.59 0.89 59.28
N LEU A 187 0.75 0.85 59.40
CA LEU A 187 1.64 1.01 58.25
C LEU A 187 1.51 -0.14 57.23
N GLY A 188 1.17 -1.35 57.68
CA GLY A 188 0.85 -2.48 56.80
C GLY A 188 -0.44 -2.25 56.01
N VAL A 189 -1.51 -1.77 56.67
CA VAL A 189 -2.79 -1.43 56.03
C VAL A 189 -2.63 -0.25 55.07
N ILE A 190 -1.89 0.79 55.47
CA ILE A 190 -1.60 1.95 54.60
C ILE A 190 -0.82 1.51 53.37
N LYS A 191 0.27 0.73 53.53
CA LYS A 191 1.07 0.25 52.38
C LYS A 191 0.31 -0.73 51.49
N ALA A 192 -0.57 -1.56 52.05
CA ALA A 192 -1.44 -2.42 51.25
C ALA A 192 -2.43 -1.59 50.43
N ARG A 193 -2.99 -0.51 51.02
CA ARG A 193 -3.87 0.44 50.33
C ARG A 193 -3.12 1.24 49.25
N GLU A 194 -1.94 1.78 49.56
CA GLU A 194 -1.07 2.46 48.60
C GLU A 194 -0.71 1.54 47.43
N ALA A 195 -0.41 0.26 47.70
CA ALA A 195 -0.16 -0.73 46.67
C ALA A 195 -1.40 -0.98 45.78
N SER A 196 -2.60 -1.15 46.36
CA SER A 196 -3.82 -1.28 45.57
C SER A 196 -4.14 -0.01 44.76
N GLU A 197 -3.95 1.18 45.34
CA GLU A 197 -4.16 2.45 44.62
C GLU A 197 -3.12 2.66 43.50
N LEU A 198 -1.90 2.11 43.63
CA LEU A 198 -0.88 2.09 42.56
C LEU A 198 -1.20 1.05 41.48
N GLU A 199 -1.69 -0.14 41.85
CA GLU A 199 -2.18 -1.13 40.88
C GLU A 199 -3.39 -0.61 40.11
N GLU A 200 -4.32 0.09 40.76
CA GLU A 200 -5.47 0.72 40.11
C GLU A 200 -5.03 1.84 39.15
N LYS A 201 -4.11 2.73 39.58
CA LYS A 201 -3.51 3.74 38.68
C LYS A 201 -2.87 3.08 37.46
N GLN A 202 -2.08 2.02 37.66
CA GLN A 202 -1.48 1.27 36.55
C GLN A 202 -2.54 0.61 35.65
N ARG A 203 -3.66 0.11 36.18
CA ARG A 203 -4.75 -0.43 35.35
C ARG A 203 -5.39 0.67 34.50
N TYR A 204 -5.76 1.80 35.10
CA TYR A 204 -6.30 2.96 34.38
C TYR A 204 -5.32 3.54 33.35
N GLU A 205 -4.02 3.59 33.66
CA GLU A 205 -2.96 4.00 32.71
C GLU A 205 -2.86 3.02 31.54
N ASN A 206 -2.88 1.70 31.79
CA ASN A 206 -2.85 0.68 30.73
C ASN A 206 -4.14 0.68 29.89
N GLU A 207 -5.31 0.90 30.50
CA GLU A 207 -6.61 1.02 29.82
C GLU A 207 -6.66 2.30 28.95
N TYR A 208 -6.18 3.42 29.47
CA TYR A 208 -6.04 4.67 28.71
C TYR A 208 -5.03 4.54 27.56
N GLU A 209 -3.88 3.89 27.78
CA GLU A 209 -2.93 3.60 26.72
C GLU A 209 -3.49 2.63 25.67
N ALA A 210 -4.25 1.60 26.07
CA ALA A 210 -4.93 0.70 25.15
C ALA A 210 -5.95 1.46 24.30
N ALA A 211 -6.86 2.22 24.91
CA ALA A 211 -7.84 3.04 24.21
C ALA A 211 -7.17 4.07 23.27
N ARG A 212 -6.05 4.66 23.67
CA ARG A 212 -5.25 5.58 22.84
C ARG A 212 -4.59 4.88 21.65
N ARG A 213 -4.05 3.67 21.84
CA ARG A 213 -3.47 2.85 20.77
C ARG A 213 -4.55 2.42 19.78
N GLU A 214 -5.68 1.92 20.27
CA GLU A 214 -6.84 1.58 19.45
C GLU A 214 -7.36 2.79 18.65
N ALA A 215 -7.48 3.97 19.27
CA ALA A 215 -7.90 5.18 18.56
C ALA A 215 -6.92 5.55 17.43
N LEU A 216 -5.61 5.46 17.67
CA LEU A 216 -4.59 5.68 16.64
C LEU A 216 -4.62 4.60 15.54
N GLU A 217 -4.93 3.35 15.88
CA GLU A 217 -5.06 2.26 14.91
C GLU A 217 -6.33 2.38 14.06
N ARG A 218 -7.45 2.83 14.63
CA ARG A 218 -8.67 3.18 13.89
C ARG A 218 -8.42 4.33 12.90
N MET A 219 -7.77 5.42 13.35
CA MET A 219 -7.37 6.53 12.47
C MET A 219 -6.45 6.05 11.33
N ARG A 220 -5.45 5.21 11.61
CA ARG A 220 -4.56 4.64 10.58
C ARG A 220 -5.31 3.76 9.60
N TRP A 221 -6.25 2.95 10.06
CA TRP A 221 -7.08 2.10 9.21
C TRP A 221 -8.01 2.91 8.29
N GLU A 222 -8.56 4.01 8.79
CA GLU A 222 -9.34 4.96 8.00
C GLU A 222 -8.47 5.71 6.98
N GLU A 223 -7.26 6.15 7.35
CA GLU A 223 -6.27 6.68 6.40
C GLU A 223 -5.86 5.64 5.34
N GLU A 224 -5.65 4.38 5.72
CA GLU A 224 -5.25 3.31 4.80
C GLU A 224 -6.37 2.91 3.84
N LYS A 225 -7.64 3.00 4.27
CA LYS A 225 -8.82 2.88 3.39
C LYS A 225 -8.92 4.03 2.40
N ARG A 226 -8.85 5.29 2.89
CA ARG A 226 -8.82 6.48 2.01
C ARG A 226 -7.70 6.36 0.96
N ARG A 227 -6.49 5.96 1.37
CA ARG A 227 -5.34 5.69 0.48
C ARG A 227 -5.49 4.49 -0.46
N GLN A 228 -6.49 3.63 -0.28
CA GLN A 228 -6.85 2.55 -1.21
C GLN A 228 -7.93 3.02 -2.19
N GLU A 229 -8.93 3.74 -1.68
CA GLU A 229 -9.98 4.39 -2.47
C GLU A 229 -9.39 5.42 -3.44
N GLU A 230 -8.48 6.29 -2.98
CA GLU A 230 -7.69 7.22 -3.81
C GLU A 230 -6.91 6.52 -4.92
N LYS A 231 -6.34 5.33 -4.66
CA LYS A 231 -5.59 4.57 -5.68
C LYS A 231 -6.52 3.96 -6.71
N GLN A 232 -7.65 3.39 -6.28
CA GLN A 232 -8.66 2.83 -7.18
C GLN A 232 -9.24 3.94 -8.08
N GLN A 233 -9.52 5.12 -7.51
CA GLN A 233 -9.89 6.32 -8.27
C GLN A 233 -8.79 6.72 -9.27
N ALA A 234 -7.53 6.79 -8.85
CA ALA A 234 -6.41 7.11 -9.74
C ALA A 234 -6.21 6.07 -10.86
N GLU A 235 -6.39 4.77 -10.59
CA GLU A 235 -6.30 3.68 -11.56
C GLU A 235 -7.45 3.76 -12.59
N MET A 236 -8.69 4.05 -12.17
CA MET A 236 -9.81 4.31 -13.08
C MET A 236 -9.56 5.54 -13.96
N LEU A 237 -9.11 6.66 -13.38
CA LEU A 237 -8.76 7.88 -14.11
C LEU A 237 -7.62 7.64 -15.11
N LEU A 238 -6.62 6.82 -14.76
CA LEU A 238 -5.55 6.42 -15.67
C LEU A 238 -6.09 5.62 -16.87
N HIS A 239 -7.01 4.68 -16.65
CA HIS A 239 -7.64 3.94 -17.74
C HIS A 239 -8.48 4.84 -18.67
N GLN A 240 -9.30 5.75 -18.14
CA GLN A 240 -10.03 6.74 -18.97
C GLN A 240 -9.07 7.64 -19.78
N ILE A 241 -7.92 8.01 -19.19
CA ILE A 241 -6.87 8.76 -19.89
C ILE A 241 -6.17 7.89 -20.97
N GLU A 242 -6.05 6.58 -20.78
CA GLU A 242 -5.53 5.65 -21.78
C GLU A 242 -6.51 5.41 -22.94
N GLU A 243 -7.81 5.34 -22.66
CA GLU A 243 -8.88 5.31 -23.66
C GLU A 243 -8.90 6.58 -24.50
N LEU A 244 -8.77 7.77 -23.89
CA LEU A 244 -8.61 9.03 -24.62
C LEU A 244 -7.35 9.02 -25.51
N LYS A 245 -6.22 8.48 -25.04
CA LYS A 245 -5.00 8.32 -25.87
C LYS A 245 -5.20 7.32 -27.02
N LEU A 246 -6.05 6.31 -26.86
CA LEU A 246 -6.43 5.39 -27.94
C LEU A 246 -7.32 6.09 -28.97
N GLN A 247 -8.32 6.85 -28.53
CA GLN A 247 -9.16 7.67 -29.41
C GLN A 247 -8.34 8.75 -30.16
N GLU A 248 -7.33 9.36 -29.53
CA GLU A 248 -6.41 10.25 -30.23
C GLU A 248 -5.59 9.56 -31.31
N ARG A 249 -5.08 8.35 -31.04
CA ARG A 249 -4.41 7.54 -32.06
C ARG A 249 -5.36 7.24 -33.21
N GLU A 250 -6.62 6.91 -32.93
CA GLU A 250 -7.65 6.62 -33.94
C GLU A 250 -8.04 7.83 -34.77
N ALA A 251 -8.22 9.00 -34.16
CA ALA A 251 -8.37 10.26 -34.87
C ALA A 251 -7.18 10.55 -35.81
N THR A 252 -5.93 10.21 -35.43
CA THR A 252 -4.79 10.33 -36.37
C THR A 252 -4.76 9.26 -37.46
N LYS A 253 -5.34 8.08 -37.26
CA LYS A 253 -5.53 7.07 -38.33
C LYS A 253 -6.56 7.59 -39.34
N LEU A 254 -7.73 8.00 -38.86
CA LEU A 254 -8.85 8.51 -39.68
C LEU A 254 -8.43 9.74 -40.50
N LYS A 255 -7.67 10.68 -39.92
CA LYS A 255 -7.11 11.83 -40.67
C LYS A 255 -6.14 11.41 -41.78
N LYS A 256 -5.25 10.45 -41.53
CA LYS A 256 -4.33 9.92 -42.56
C LYS A 256 -5.07 9.18 -43.68
N GLU A 257 -6.15 8.47 -43.34
CA GLU A 257 -7.05 7.86 -44.33
C GLU A 257 -7.75 8.94 -45.18
N GLN A 258 -8.30 9.98 -44.56
CA GLN A 258 -8.91 11.13 -45.25
C GLN A 258 -7.91 11.81 -46.21
N GLU A 259 -6.68 12.09 -45.76
CA GLU A 259 -5.61 12.60 -46.63
C GLU A 259 -5.31 11.66 -47.81
N ASN A 260 -5.29 10.35 -47.58
CA ASN A 260 -4.99 9.36 -48.61
C ASN A 260 -6.14 9.17 -49.61
N LEU A 261 -7.38 9.36 -49.18
CA LEU A 261 -8.55 9.42 -50.04
C LEU A 261 -8.54 10.72 -50.87
N LEU A 262 -8.18 11.86 -50.28
CA LEU A 262 -7.98 13.13 -51.01
C LEU A 262 -6.86 13.01 -52.06
N LYS A 263 -5.72 12.41 -51.73
CA LYS A 263 -4.64 12.12 -52.70
C LYS A 263 -5.17 11.29 -53.88
N GLN A 264 -5.98 10.25 -53.61
CA GLN A 264 -6.62 9.46 -54.66
C GLN A 264 -7.66 10.23 -55.49
N GLN A 265 -8.34 11.24 -54.94
CA GLN A 265 -9.22 12.12 -55.73
C GLN A 265 -8.40 12.99 -56.70
N TRP A 266 -7.31 13.60 -56.22
CA TRP A 266 -6.39 14.39 -57.04
C TRP A 266 -5.70 13.58 -58.14
N GLU A 267 -5.24 12.36 -57.82
CA GLU A 267 -4.69 11.41 -58.80
C GLU A 267 -5.71 11.08 -59.91
N LEU A 268 -6.97 10.84 -59.54
CA LEU A 268 -8.06 10.53 -60.48
C LEU A 268 -8.37 11.75 -61.38
N GLN A 269 -8.51 12.94 -60.80
CA GLN A 269 -8.72 14.19 -61.52
C GLN A 269 -7.58 14.48 -62.51
N SER A 270 -6.32 14.30 -62.10
CA SER A 270 -5.16 14.49 -62.97
C SER A 270 -5.15 13.50 -64.16
N LEU A 271 -5.62 12.26 -63.97
CA LEU A 271 -5.78 11.28 -65.04
C LEU A 271 -6.93 11.64 -66.01
N GLU A 272 -8.01 12.26 -65.53
CA GLU A 272 -9.06 12.80 -66.40
C GLU A 272 -8.60 14.02 -67.20
N GLU A 273 -7.87 14.94 -66.57
CA GLU A 273 -7.32 16.13 -67.22
C GLU A 273 -6.29 15.75 -68.29
N GLY A 274 -5.38 14.81 -67.99
CA GLY A 274 -4.43 14.28 -68.96
C GLY A 274 -5.11 13.63 -70.16
N ARG A 275 -6.30 13.03 -70.00
CA ARG A 275 -7.11 12.52 -71.12
C ARG A 275 -7.72 13.65 -71.94
N LYS A 276 -8.37 14.63 -71.31
CA LYS A 276 -8.95 15.82 -71.96
C LYS A 276 -7.89 16.54 -72.81
N GLN A 277 -6.70 16.75 -72.25
CA GLN A 277 -5.54 17.31 -72.97
C GLN A 277 -5.08 16.44 -74.16
N MET A 278 -5.00 15.11 -74.00
CA MET A 278 -4.61 14.21 -75.09
C MET A 278 -5.65 14.16 -76.22
N GLU A 279 -6.94 14.26 -75.91
CA GLU A 279 -8.00 14.42 -76.92
C GLU A 279 -7.93 15.77 -77.63
N GLU A 280 -7.71 16.87 -76.91
CA GLU A 280 -7.48 18.17 -77.52
C GLU A 280 -6.26 18.15 -78.46
N HIS A 281 -5.17 17.51 -78.06
CA HIS A 281 -3.99 17.35 -78.91
C HIS A 281 -4.27 16.50 -80.16
N ARG A 282 -5.19 15.52 -80.10
CA ARG A 282 -5.68 14.78 -81.28
C ARG A 282 -6.50 15.69 -82.20
N LYS A 283 -7.54 16.35 -81.66
CA LYS A 283 -8.41 17.32 -82.37
C LYS A 283 -7.59 18.43 -83.06
N LYS A 284 -6.56 18.97 -82.38
CA LYS A 284 -5.61 19.96 -82.93
C LYS A 284 -4.73 19.39 -84.06
N ARG A 285 -4.32 18.12 -83.98
CA ARG A 285 -3.58 17.43 -85.06
C ARG A 285 -4.46 17.10 -86.27
N GLU A 286 -5.72 16.74 -86.04
CA GLU A 286 -6.73 16.48 -87.08
C GLU A 286 -7.04 17.75 -87.88
N LEU A 287 -7.36 18.86 -87.19
CA LEU A 287 -7.51 20.17 -87.82
C LEU A 287 -6.25 20.58 -88.60
N GLY A 288 -5.06 20.33 -88.05
CA GLY A 288 -3.79 20.55 -88.74
C GLY A 288 -3.56 19.69 -90.00
N ARG A 289 -4.16 18.50 -90.10
CA ARG A 289 -4.17 17.71 -91.36
C ARG A 289 -5.13 18.31 -92.38
N PHE A 290 -6.34 18.65 -91.94
CA PHE A 290 -7.37 19.26 -92.80
C PHE A 290 -6.88 20.56 -93.45
N LEU A 291 -6.28 21.46 -92.66
CA LEU A 291 -5.73 22.73 -93.17
C LEU A 291 -4.58 22.52 -94.17
N ARG A 292 -3.71 21.52 -93.96
CA ARG A 292 -2.67 21.18 -94.95
C ARG A 292 -3.29 20.74 -96.28
N HIS A 293 -4.25 19.81 -96.26
CA HIS A 293 -4.91 19.37 -97.49
C HIS A 293 -5.63 20.50 -98.24
N GLN A 294 -6.15 21.52 -97.54
CA GLN A 294 -6.69 22.73 -98.18
C GLN A 294 -5.59 23.55 -98.87
N CYS A 295 -4.45 23.79 -98.21
CA CYS A 295 -3.31 24.48 -98.81
C CYS A 295 -2.71 23.70 -99.99
N ASP A 296 -2.52 22.39 -99.84
CA ASP A 296 -1.99 21.49 -100.87
C ASP A 296 -2.86 21.55 -102.14
N ALA A 297 -4.19 21.52 -101.98
CA ALA A 297 -5.14 21.63 -103.09
C ALA A 297 -5.13 23.02 -103.76
N GLN A 298 -4.86 24.11 -103.02
CA GLN A 298 -4.69 25.44 -103.60
C GLN A 298 -3.37 25.56 -104.39
N LEU A 299 -2.28 25.02 -103.84
CA LEU A 299 -0.97 24.92 -104.50
C LEU A 299 -1.05 24.09 -105.79
N GLN A 300 -1.75 22.95 -105.77
CA GLN A 300 -1.99 22.13 -106.95
C GLN A 300 -2.75 22.90 -108.05
N ARG A 301 -3.82 23.63 -107.71
CA ARG A 301 -4.55 24.47 -108.68
C ARG A 301 -3.66 25.55 -109.30
N ARG A 302 -2.82 26.24 -108.53
CA ARG A 302 -1.92 27.25 -109.10
C ARG A 302 -0.79 26.62 -109.93
N ALA A 303 -0.32 25.42 -109.57
CA ALA A 303 0.63 24.67 -110.38
C ALA A 303 0.01 24.23 -111.72
N GLN A 304 -1.24 23.77 -111.73
CA GLN A 304 -1.99 23.44 -112.94
C GLN A 304 -2.16 24.65 -113.86
N GLN A 305 -2.57 25.81 -113.32
CA GLN A 305 -2.63 27.05 -114.11
C GLN A 305 -1.28 27.42 -114.74
N ILE A 306 -0.16 27.27 -114.01
CA ILE A 306 1.18 27.54 -114.55
C ILE A 306 1.58 26.50 -115.62
N GLN A 307 1.11 25.25 -115.51
CA GLN A 307 1.30 24.23 -116.56
C GLN A 307 0.47 24.56 -117.81
N GLU A 308 -0.78 25.00 -117.66
CA GLU A 308 -1.65 25.47 -118.75
C GLU A 308 -1.06 26.71 -119.44
N GLU A 309 -0.60 27.70 -118.67
CA GLU A 309 0.14 28.89 -119.14
C GLU A 309 1.36 28.46 -120.00
N LEU A 310 2.20 27.55 -119.50
CA LEU A 310 3.39 27.06 -120.22
C LEU A 310 3.08 26.16 -121.42
N GLU A 311 1.96 25.43 -121.41
CA GLU A 311 1.55 24.61 -122.55
C GLU A 311 1.03 25.47 -123.71
N ILE A 312 0.38 26.61 -123.42
CA ILE A 312 0.01 27.62 -124.42
C ILE A 312 1.27 28.24 -125.04
N ASP A 313 2.26 28.63 -124.23
CA ASP A 313 3.55 29.11 -124.73
C ASP A 313 4.26 28.07 -125.62
N ARG A 314 4.22 26.78 -125.23
CA ARG A 314 4.75 25.67 -126.04
C ARG A 314 3.99 25.51 -127.36
N GLN A 315 2.67 25.69 -127.37
CA GLN A 315 1.86 25.67 -128.59
C GLN A 315 2.20 26.84 -129.52
N ILE A 316 2.39 28.05 -128.98
CA ILE A 316 2.81 29.23 -129.75
C ILE A 316 4.18 28.99 -130.40
N LEU A 317 5.17 28.50 -129.65
CA LEU A 317 6.49 28.13 -130.19
C LEU A 317 6.40 27.02 -131.25
N SER A 318 5.51 26.04 -131.06
CA SER A 318 5.29 24.97 -132.04
C SER A 318 4.66 25.52 -133.33
N ALA A 319 3.70 26.44 -133.25
CA ALA A 319 3.06 27.08 -134.39
C ALA A 319 3.92 28.16 -135.09
N LEU A 320 5.07 28.53 -134.51
CA LEU A 320 6.15 29.24 -135.19
C LEU A 320 7.04 28.25 -135.93
N LEU A 321 7.53 27.22 -135.23
CA LEU A 321 8.35 26.16 -135.83
C LEU A 321 7.65 25.47 -137.00
N GLU A 322 6.34 25.22 -136.95
CA GLU A 322 5.60 24.62 -138.07
C GLU A 322 5.58 25.48 -139.34
N LYS A 323 5.75 26.80 -139.23
CA LYS A 323 5.86 27.71 -140.39
C LYS A 323 7.27 27.67 -141.00
N ASP A 324 8.30 27.64 -140.14
CA ASP A 324 9.68 27.40 -140.56
C ASP A 324 9.83 26.01 -141.21
N ASP A 325 9.08 25.03 -140.70
CA ASP A 325 8.99 23.66 -141.21
C ASP A 325 8.21 23.62 -142.53
N GLU A 326 7.17 24.43 -142.72
CA GLU A 326 6.50 24.61 -144.01
C GLU A 326 7.40 25.23 -145.08
N GLU A 327 8.27 26.17 -144.70
CA GLU A 327 9.31 26.71 -145.57
C GLU A 327 10.37 25.67 -145.98
N GLN A 328 10.70 24.74 -145.08
CA GLN A 328 11.53 23.57 -145.39
C GLN A 328 10.77 22.50 -146.21
N ARG A 329 9.48 22.29 -145.96
CA ARG A 329 8.64 21.31 -146.69
C ARG A 329 8.47 21.69 -148.16
N ARG A 330 8.49 22.99 -148.50
CA ARG A 330 8.58 23.50 -149.90
C ARG A 330 9.83 22.97 -150.64
N GLN A 331 10.85 22.49 -149.92
CA GLN A 331 12.10 21.93 -150.46
C GLN A 331 12.13 20.38 -150.44
N ALA A 332 11.26 19.71 -149.66
CA ALA A 332 11.44 18.32 -149.23
C ALA A 332 10.44 17.28 -149.80
N ALA A 333 9.72 17.63 -150.88
CA ALA A 333 8.50 16.94 -151.34
C ALA A 333 8.58 15.42 -151.64
N ARG A 334 9.77 14.80 -151.75
CA ARG A 334 9.91 13.37 -152.14
C ARG A 334 9.74 12.35 -151.01
N ARG A 335 9.72 12.75 -149.74
CA ARG A 335 9.58 11.82 -148.58
C ARG A 335 8.13 11.53 -148.16
N GLN A 336 7.15 12.18 -148.79
CA GLN A 336 5.80 12.37 -148.24
C GLN A 336 4.96 11.08 -148.04
N ARG A 337 5.10 10.04 -148.87
CA ARG A 337 4.18 8.87 -148.81
C ARG A 337 4.36 8.02 -147.56
N ALA A 338 5.60 7.59 -147.26
CA ALA A 338 5.90 6.86 -146.02
C ALA A 338 5.60 7.68 -144.76
N VAL A 339 5.68 9.02 -144.83
CA VAL A 339 5.27 9.92 -143.75
C VAL A 339 3.74 9.96 -143.58
N ALA A 340 2.96 9.89 -144.66
CA ALA A 340 1.50 9.83 -144.60
C ALA A 340 0.99 8.52 -143.98
N ASP A 341 1.53 7.37 -144.38
CA ASP A 341 1.14 6.06 -143.84
C ASP A 341 1.52 5.95 -142.35
N ALA A 342 2.71 6.44 -141.98
CA ALA A 342 3.14 6.54 -140.58
C ALA A 342 2.27 7.52 -139.77
N ALA A 343 1.84 8.64 -140.35
CA ALA A 343 0.94 9.60 -139.70
C ALA A 343 -0.48 9.04 -139.51
N TRP A 344 -0.98 8.21 -140.42
CA TRP A 344 -2.25 7.51 -140.26
C TRP A 344 -2.18 6.47 -139.14
N MET A 345 -1.17 5.59 -139.15
CA MET A 345 -0.97 4.62 -138.07
C MET A 345 -0.77 5.30 -136.71
N LYS A 346 -0.03 6.42 -136.67
CA LYS A 346 0.14 7.24 -135.47
C LYS A 346 -1.21 7.71 -134.91
N ARG A 347 -2.10 8.27 -135.74
CA ARG A 347 -3.43 8.75 -135.31
C ARG A 347 -4.28 7.62 -134.74
N VAL A 348 -4.34 6.47 -135.42
CA VAL A 348 -5.11 5.30 -134.94
C VAL A 348 -4.58 4.80 -133.58
N ILE A 349 -3.26 4.84 -133.36
CA ILE A 349 -2.65 4.49 -132.06
C ILE A 349 -2.96 5.57 -131.00
N GLU A 350 -2.95 6.85 -131.36
CA GLU A 350 -3.31 7.97 -130.47
C GLU A 350 -4.80 7.92 -130.05
N GLU A 351 -5.70 7.56 -130.96
CA GLU A 351 -7.13 7.33 -130.71
C GLU A 351 -7.38 6.14 -129.77
N GLN A 352 -6.73 4.99 -130.01
CA GLN A 352 -6.84 3.84 -129.08
C GLN A 352 -6.23 4.16 -127.70
N LEU A 353 -5.14 4.92 -127.64
CA LEU A 353 -4.53 5.36 -126.40
C LEU A 353 -5.40 6.39 -125.63
N GLN A 354 -6.29 7.11 -126.30
CA GLN A 354 -7.32 7.95 -125.64
C GLN A 354 -8.41 7.07 -125.01
N LEU A 355 -8.96 6.11 -125.77
CA LEU A 355 -9.99 5.18 -125.28
C LEU A 355 -9.53 4.35 -124.08
N GLU A 356 -8.28 3.88 -124.06
CA GLU A 356 -7.73 3.17 -122.88
C GLU A 356 -7.54 4.10 -121.67
N LYS A 357 -7.18 5.38 -121.87
CA LYS A 357 -7.11 6.35 -120.75
C LYS A 357 -8.48 6.67 -120.18
N GLU A 358 -9.52 6.71 -121.01
CA GLU A 358 -10.91 6.89 -120.57
C GLU A 358 -11.36 5.68 -119.72
N ARG A 359 -11.09 4.45 -120.20
CA ARG A 359 -11.34 3.20 -119.45
C ARG A 359 -10.56 3.16 -118.13
N GLU A 360 -9.28 3.53 -118.13
CA GLU A 360 -8.48 3.65 -116.91
C GLU A 360 -9.03 4.70 -115.95
N ALA A 361 -9.56 5.83 -116.45
CA ALA A 361 -10.17 6.86 -115.63
C ALA A 361 -11.49 6.39 -114.99
N GLU A 362 -12.35 5.69 -115.74
CA GLU A 362 -13.59 5.06 -115.24
C GLU A 362 -13.29 4.00 -114.16
N LEU A 363 -12.32 3.11 -114.41
CA LEU A 363 -11.89 2.14 -113.41
C LEU A 363 -11.34 2.84 -112.16
N GLN A 364 -10.56 3.91 -112.33
CA GLN A 364 -10.05 4.71 -111.21
C GLN A 364 -11.16 5.45 -110.43
N THR A 365 -12.24 5.92 -111.06
CA THR A 365 -13.35 6.54 -110.30
C THR A 365 -14.12 5.49 -109.50
N ILE A 366 -14.39 4.32 -110.09
CA ILE A 366 -15.03 3.19 -109.40
C ILE A 366 -14.18 2.78 -108.17
N PHE A 367 -12.88 2.50 -108.34
CA PHE A 367 -12.00 2.13 -107.22
C PHE A 367 -11.92 3.24 -106.14
N ARG A 368 -11.90 4.52 -106.52
CA ARG A 368 -11.92 5.64 -105.56
C ARG A 368 -13.24 5.70 -104.77
N GLU A 369 -14.36 5.45 -105.42
CA GLU A 369 -15.68 5.43 -104.77
C GLU A 369 -15.88 4.22 -103.87
N GLU A 370 -15.51 3.01 -104.31
CA GLU A 370 -15.55 1.81 -103.48
C GLU A 370 -14.65 1.94 -102.26
N ALA A 371 -13.43 2.47 -102.44
CA ALA A 371 -12.54 2.79 -101.33
C ALA A 371 -13.19 3.77 -100.36
N ARG A 372 -13.78 4.89 -100.82
CA ARG A 372 -14.50 5.85 -99.96
C ARG A 372 -15.63 5.18 -99.18
N LYS A 373 -16.51 4.44 -99.84
CA LYS A 373 -17.66 3.73 -99.22
C LYS A 373 -17.21 2.69 -98.19
N MET A 374 -16.01 2.11 -98.34
CA MET A 374 -15.42 1.20 -97.35
C MET A 374 -14.71 1.93 -96.20
N TRP A 375 -14.05 3.06 -96.47
CA TRP A 375 -13.47 3.93 -95.43
C TRP A 375 -14.55 4.55 -94.53
N GLU A 376 -15.65 5.05 -95.12
CA GLU A 376 -16.78 5.64 -94.39
C GLU A 376 -17.40 4.65 -93.40
N LYS A 377 -17.70 3.41 -93.86
CA LYS A 377 -18.18 2.33 -92.98
C LYS A 377 -17.19 2.03 -91.84
N ARG A 378 -15.89 2.08 -92.12
CA ARG A 378 -14.86 1.77 -91.12
C ARG A 378 -14.65 2.88 -90.10
N GLU A 379 -14.79 4.15 -90.50
CA GLU A 379 -14.87 5.29 -89.59
C GLU A 379 -16.13 5.22 -88.71
N GLU A 380 -17.29 4.85 -89.25
CA GLU A 380 -18.48 4.62 -88.40
C GLU A 380 -18.25 3.52 -87.35
N GLU A 381 -17.63 2.40 -87.74
CA GLU A 381 -17.27 1.32 -86.80
C GLU A 381 -16.27 1.79 -85.74
N TRP A 382 -15.28 2.59 -86.12
CA TRP A 382 -14.28 3.15 -85.19
C TRP A 382 -14.87 4.19 -84.25
N GLU A 383 -15.76 5.08 -84.70
CA GLU A 383 -16.45 6.04 -83.83
C GLU A 383 -17.47 5.34 -82.91
N ARG A 384 -18.14 4.26 -83.36
CA ARG A 384 -18.95 3.39 -82.49
C ARG A 384 -18.09 2.71 -81.42
N GLU A 385 -16.95 2.14 -81.79
CA GLU A 385 -16.04 1.47 -80.85
C GLU A 385 -15.42 2.46 -79.85
N LYS A 386 -14.98 3.62 -80.33
CA LYS A 386 -14.47 4.74 -79.53
C LYS A 386 -15.52 5.23 -78.54
N ALA A 387 -16.75 5.51 -78.98
CA ALA A 387 -17.84 5.90 -78.09
C ALA A 387 -18.16 4.82 -77.05
N ALA A 388 -18.06 3.53 -77.38
CA ALA A 388 -18.21 2.44 -76.41
C ALA A 388 -17.06 2.39 -75.39
N ARG A 389 -15.80 2.52 -75.84
CA ARG A 389 -14.61 2.62 -74.99
C ARG A 389 -14.68 3.83 -74.05
N ASP A 390 -15.12 4.97 -74.55
CA ASP A 390 -15.22 6.22 -73.79
C ASP A 390 -16.34 6.16 -72.74
N ARG A 391 -17.50 5.56 -73.07
CA ARG A 391 -18.58 5.25 -72.10
C ARG A 391 -18.09 4.37 -70.96
N LEU A 392 -17.52 3.21 -71.28
CA LEU A 392 -16.95 2.28 -70.29
C LEU A 392 -15.86 2.96 -69.44
N MET A 393 -15.06 3.84 -70.04
CA MET A 393 -14.04 4.57 -69.29
C MET A 393 -14.63 5.60 -68.33
N ASN A 394 -15.69 6.31 -68.74
CA ASN A 394 -16.43 7.22 -67.87
C ASN A 394 -17.14 6.48 -66.72
N GLU A 395 -17.68 5.29 -66.98
CA GLU A 395 -18.25 4.41 -65.95
C GLU A 395 -17.20 3.98 -64.92
N VAL A 396 -15.98 3.62 -65.37
CA VAL A 396 -14.85 3.29 -64.47
C VAL A 396 -14.40 4.49 -63.64
N LEU A 397 -14.31 5.69 -64.25
CA LEU A 397 -13.92 6.92 -63.57
C LEU A 397 -14.96 7.34 -62.51
N VAL A 398 -16.24 7.45 -62.90
CA VAL A 398 -17.35 7.81 -62.00
C VAL A 398 -17.55 6.75 -60.91
N GLY A 399 -17.46 5.46 -61.27
CA GLY A 399 -17.52 4.36 -60.31
C GLY A 399 -16.40 4.43 -59.28
N ARG A 400 -15.17 4.76 -59.70
CA ARG A 400 -14.05 4.96 -58.77
C ARG A 400 -14.22 6.24 -57.93
N GLN A 401 -14.74 7.32 -58.51
CA GLN A 401 -15.01 8.56 -57.79
C GLN A 401 -16.03 8.33 -56.65
N ARG A 402 -17.12 7.60 -56.93
CA ARG A 402 -18.12 7.18 -55.92
C ARG A 402 -17.49 6.33 -54.82
N GLN A 403 -16.68 5.32 -55.14
CA GLN A 403 -15.96 4.51 -54.14
C GLN A 403 -15.07 5.35 -53.20
N ILE A 404 -14.54 6.48 -53.65
CA ILE A 404 -13.73 7.37 -52.82
C ILE A 404 -14.64 8.31 -52.00
N GLN A 405 -15.74 8.80 -52.58
CA GLN A 405 -16.76 9.59 -51.87
C GLN A 405 -17.42 8.79 -50.73
N GLU A 406 -17.86 7.56 -50.99
CA GLU A 406 -18.41 6.62 -50.01
C GLU A 406 -17.43 6.40 -48.84
N LYS A 407 -16.14 6.24 -49.13
CA LYS A 407 -15.09 6.09 -48.10
C LYS A 407 -14.82 7.37 -47.33
N MET A 408 -14.89 8.53 -47.98
CA MET A 408 -14.79 9.83 -47.32
C MET A 408 -15.98 10.06 -46.37
N GLU A 409 -17.20 9.66 -46.77
CA GLU A 409 -18.37 9.71 -45.90
C GLU A 409 -18.28 8.76 -44.71
N LEU A 410 -17.87 7.50 -44.94
CA LEU A 410 -17.69 6.53 -43.85
C LEU A 410 -16.60 6.97 -42.87
N ASN A 411 -15.46 7.45 -43.37
CA ASN A 411 -14.39 8.00 -42.55
C ASN A 411 -14.86 9.25 -41.78
N ARG A 412 -15.64 10.14 -42.41
CA ARG A 412 -16.27 11.29 -41.75
C ARG A 412 -17.22 10.87 -40.62
N ARG A 413 -18.10 9.89 -40.85
CA ARG A 413 -19.01 9.37 -39.81
C ARG A 413 -18.22 8.79 -38.63
N ALA A 414 -17.17 8.01 -38.90
CA ALA A 414 -16.27 7.50 -37.87
C ALA A 414 -15.51 8.61 -37.11
N GLN A 415 -15.14 9.71 -37.76
CA GLN A 415 -14.58 10.89 -37.08
C GLN A 415 -15.63 11.56 -36.17
N GLU A 416 -16.86 11.76 -36.67
CA GLU A 416 -17.96 12.35 -35.89
C GLU A 416 -18.38 11.47 -34.70
N GLU A 417 -18.28 10.14 -34.82
CA GLU A 417 -18.50 9.17 -33.74
C GLU A 417 -17.36 9.20 -32.72
N SER A 418 -16.10 9.11 -33.14
CA SER A 418 -14.92 9.20 -32.26
C SER A 418 -14.89 10.52 -31.48
N ILE A 419 -15.31 11.64 -32.09
CA ILE A 419 -15.48 12.93 -31.40
C ILE A 419 -16.55 12.83 -30.31
N LYS A 420 -17.74 12.27 -30.59
CA LYS A 420 -18.81 12.12 -29.58
C LYS A 420 -18.38 11.26 -28.39
N TYR A 421 -17.73 10.13 -28.64
CA TYR A 421 -17.20 9.26 -27.57
C TYR A 421 -16.09 9.96 -26.76
N ARG A 422 -15.20 10.69 -27.43
CA ARG A 422 -14.17 11.52 -26.75
C ARG A 422 -14.82 12.60 -25.88
N GLU A 423 -15.86 13.28 -26.36
CA GLU A 423 -16.58 14.29 -25.60
C GLU A 423 -17.32 13.71 -24.39
N GLN A 424 -17.85 12.49 -24.48
CA GLN A 424 -18.48 11.79 -23.35
C GLN A 424 -17.44 11.48 -22.26
N LEU A 425 -16.32 10.85 -22.63
CA LEU A 425 -15.21 10.58 -21.70
C LEU A 425 -14.64 11.86 -21.06
N ILE A 426 -14.59 12.98 -21.80
CA ILE A 426 -14.16 14.27 -21.24
C ILE A 426 -15.18 14.80 -20.22
N LYS A 427 -16.49 14.73 -20.49
CA LYS A 427 -17.54 15.16 -19.56
C LYS A 427 -17.54 14.33 -18.29
N GLU A 428 -17.44 13.00 -18.38
CA GLU A 428 -17.29 12.11 -17.22
C GLU A 428 -16.05 12.47 -16.37
N LEU A 429 -14.92 12.76 -17.02
CA LEU A 429 -13.70 13.22 -16.37
C LEU A 429 -13.79 14.65 -15.81
N GLU A 430 -14.72 15.48 -16.27
CA GLU A 430 -14.95 16.83 -15.74
C GLU A 430 -15.92 16.78 -14.54
N GLU A 431 -17.00 16.01 -14.65
CA GLU A 431 -17.93 15.71 -13.55
C GLU A 431 -17.20 15.07 -12.36
N ALA A 432 -16.32 14.08 -12.59
CA ALA A 432 -15.51 13.47 -11.54
C ALA A 432 -14.54 14.47 -10.86
N LYS A 433 -13.99 15.43 -11.62
CA LYS A 433 -13.15 16.51 -11.05
C LYS A 433 -13.98 17.51 -10.25
N GLU A 434 -15.21 17.81 -10.68
CA GLU A 434 -16.10 18.68 -9.93
C GLU A 434 -16.60 18.03 -8.64
N LEU A 435 -16.99 16.75 -8.67
CA LEU A 435 -17.39 16.01 -7.46
C LEU A 435 -16.23 15.96 -6.45
N THR A 436 -15.06 15.48 -6.86
CA THR A 436 -13.87 15.40 -6.00
C THR A 436 -13.29 16.77 -5.61
N ARG A 437 -13.76 17.87 -6.21
CA ARG A 437 -13.51 19.25 -5.76
C ARG A 437 -14.53 19.67 -4.69
N ARG A 438 -15.83 19.49 -4.94
CA ARG A 438 -16.92 19.82 -4.01
C ARG A 438 -16.78 19.06 -2.69
N GLU A 439 -16.39 17.79 -2.73
CA GLU A 439 -16.08 16.97 -1.55
C GLU A 439 -14.95 17.57 -0.69
N LYS A 440 -13.90 18.10 -1.34
CA LYS A 440 -12.77 18.74 -0.64
C LYS A 440 -13.15 20.12 -0.09
N GLU A 441 -13.95 20.88 -0.83
CA GLU A 441 -14.51 22.15 -0.36
C GLU A 441 -15.40 21.91 0.88
N GLN A 442 -16.28 20.90 0.85
CA GLN A 442 -17.08 20.48 2.02
C GLN A 442 -16.22 19.95 3.18
N GLU A 443 -15.17 19.16 2.93
CA GLU A 443 -14.27 18.75 4.00
C GLU A 443 -13.58 19.96 4.67
N GLU A 444 -13.13 20.97 3.91
CA GLU A 444 -12.52 22.18 4.48
C GLU A 444 -13.55 23.10 5.16
N GLU A 445 -14.79 23.15 4.67
CA GLU A 445 -15.90 23.81 5.39
C GLU A 445 -16.17 23.13 6.74
N LEU A 446 -16.23 21.80 6.80
CA LEU A 446 -16.39 21.05 8.05
C LEU A 446 -15.18 21.23 8.99
N LYS A 447 -13.95 21.21 8.46
CA LYS A 447 -12.72 21.47 9.24
C LYS A 447 -12.70 22.90 9.79
N THR A 448 -13.12 23.90 9.03
CA THR A 448 -13.15 25.30 9.48
C THR A 448 -14.31 25.61 10.41
N ALA A 449 -15.49 25.01 10.20
CA ALA A 449 -16.58 25.05 11.17
C ALA A 449 -16.15 24.43 12.51
N ARG A 450 -15.56 23.24 12.50
CA ARG A 450 -15.08 22.58 13.72
C ARG A 450 -13.95 23.34 14.43
N ARG A 451 -13.09 24.05 13.70
CA ARG A 451 -12.11 24.98 14.31
C ARG A 451 -12.82 26.14 15.00
N ARG A 452 -13.79 26.78 14.37
CA ARG A 452 -14.59 27.88 14.96
C ARG A 452 -15.37 27.43 16.20
N GLU A 453 -15.93 26.22 16.20
CA GLU A 453 -16.57 25.64 17.40
C GLU A 453 -15.59 25.48 18.57
N LEU A 454 -14.39 24.97 18.31
CA LEU A 454 -13.35 24.78 19.33
C LEU A 454 -12.77 26.12 19.80
N GLU A 455 -12.59 27.08 18.89
CA GLU A 455 -12.20 28.47 19.21
C GLU A 455 -13.26 29.14 20.09
N ALA A 456 -14.55 28.98 19.77
CA ALA A 456 -15.66 29.48 20.58
C ALA A 456 -15.65 28.87 21.99
N GLN A 457 -15.57 27.54 22.13
CA GLN A 457 -15.47 26.85 23.42
C GLN A 457 -14.24 27.29 24.23
N LEU A 458 -13.12 27.58 23.58
CA LEU A 458 -11.92 28.13 24.24
C LEU A 458 -12.12 29.58 24.67
N THR A 459 -12.87 30.40 23.93
CA THR A 459 -13.23 31.76 24.37
C THR A 459 -14.26 31.76 25.50
N GLU A 460 -15.26 30.87 25.47
CA GLU A 460 -16.25 30.69 26.55
C GLU A 460 -15.57 30.30 27.86
N ARG A 461 -14.66 29.31 27.82
CA ARG A 461 -13.89 28.92 29.01
C ARG A 461 -13.00 30.05 29.53
N ARG A 462 -12.35 30.81 28.66
CA ARG A 462 -11.54 31.98 29.07
C ARG A 462 -12.38 33.10 29.68
N LEU A 463 -13.62 33.28 29.22
CA LEU A 463 -14.57 34.22 29.83
C LEU A 463 -15.03 33.72 31.19
N GLN A 464 -15.37 32.44 31.33
CA GLN A 464 -15.70 31.80 32.62
C GLN A 464 -14.52 31.91 33.62
N GLU A 465 -13.29 31.63 33.18
CA GLU A 465 -12.07 31.80 33.98
C GLU A 465 -11.84 33.26 34.41
N GLN A 466 -12.27 34.25 33.61
CA GLN A 466 -12.18 35.68 33.93
C GLN A 466 -13.29 36.12 34.88
N GLU A 467 -14.52 35.65 34.70
CA GLU A 467 -15.63 35.90 35.62
C GLU A 467 -15.38 35.28 37.00
N GLU A 468 -14.84 34.05 37.07
CA GLU A 468 -14.41 33.46 38.34
C GLU A 468 -13.28 34.28 39.00
N GLN A 469 -12.32 34.79 38.22
CA GLN A 469 -11.27 35.66 38.76
C GLN A 469 -11.79 37.03 39.21
N GLN A 470 -12.88 37.53 38.64
CA GLN A 470 -13.56 38.74 39.09
C GLN A 470 -14.29 38.48 40.41
N ARG A 471 -15.15 37.44 40.45
CA ARG A 471 -15.90 37.06 41.66
C ARG A 471 -14.99 36.78 42.85
N ARG A 472 -13.86 36.07 42.66
CA ARG A 472 -12.88 35.84 43.74
C ARG A 472 -12.24 37.14 44.26
N ARG A 473 -12.06 38.15 43.42
CA ARG A 473 -11.58 39.48 43.86
C ARG A 473 -12.65 40.25 44.62
N GLU A 474 -13.90 40.18 44.15
CA GLU A 474 -15.06 40.76 44.85
C GLU A 474 -15.23 40.10 46.23
N GLU A 475 -15.13 38.77 46.32
CA GLU A 475 -15.09 38.00 47.58
C GLU A 475 -13.89 38.38 48.47
N GLU A 476 -12.68 38.53 47.91
CA GLU A 476 -11.49 38.98 48.65
C GLU A 476 -11.60 40.45 49.13
N GLU A 477 -12.25 41.33 48.38
CA GLU A 477 -12.53 42.73 48.75
C GLU A 477 -13.65 42.84 49.79
N GLU A 478 -14.69 42.02 49.70
CA GLU A 478 -15.74 41.89 50.73
C GLU A 478 -15.18 41.31 52.02
N GLU A 479 -14.39 40.24 51.95
CA GLU A 479 -13.66 39.69 53.09
C GLU A 479 -12.71 40.72 53.70
N SER A 480 -11.95 41.46 52.89
CA SER A 480 -11.06 42.51 53.37
C SER A 480 -11.83 43.64 54.05
N SER A 481 -12.98 44.05 53.50
CA SER A 481 -13.90 45.01 54.09
C SER A 481 -14.50 44.51 55.41
N ALA A 482 -14.86 43.23 55.49
CA ALA A 482 -15.38 42.61 56.71
C ALA A 482 -14.28 42.50 57.79
N ARG A 483 -13.06 42.10 57.40
CA ARG A 483 -11.88 42.06 58.28
C ARG A 483 -11.56 43.46 58.82
N GLN A 484 -11.65 44.52 58.00
CA GLN A 484 -11.49 45.91 58.43
C GLN A 484 -12.57 46.31 59.45
N ARG A 485 -13.86 46.10 59.17
CA ARG A 485 -14.97 46.36 60.12
C ARG A 485 -14.78 45.62 61.45
N CYS A 486 -14.34 44.36 61.41
CA CYS A 486 -14.00 43.59 62.61
C CYS A 486 -12.81 44.16 63.38
N GLN A 487 -11.76 44.63 62.69
CA GLN A 487 -10.63 45.32 63.34
C GLN A 487 -11.05 46.66 63.95
N GLU A 488 -11.92 47.43 63.30
CA GLU A 488 -12.48 48.67 63.85
C GLU A 488 -13.30 48.41 65.12
N LEU A 489 -14.15 47.38 65.13
CA LEU A 489 -14.90 46.95 66.32
C LEU A 489 -13.95 46.55 67.46
N VAL A 490 -12.89 45.78 67.16
CA VAL A 490 -11.86 45.41 68.15
C VAL A 490 -11.10 46.64 68.65
N GLN A 491 -10.83 47.63 67.82
CA GLN A 491 -10.21 48.90 68.25
C GLN A 491 -11.15 49.76 69.09
N GLN A 492 -12.46 49.76 68.82
CA GLN A 492 -13.46 50.45 69.63
C GLN A 492 -13.62 49.79 71.01
N GLU A 493 -13.66 48.46 71.07
CA GLU A 493 -13.64 47.72 72.34
C GLU A 493 -12.30 47.89 73.08
N ALA A 494 -11.16 47.91 72.38
CA ALA A 494 -9.86 48.19 73.01
C ALA A 494 -9.80 49.61 73.62
N LYS A 495 -10.42 50.62 72.99
CA LYS A 495 -10.57 51.96 73.55
C LYS A 495 -11.49 51.96 74.78
N ARG A 496 -12.66 51.31 74.71
CA ARG A 496 -13.56 51.11 75.87
C ARG A 496 -12.86 50.41 77.04
N MET A 497 -12.02 49.42 76.77
CA MET A 497 -11.23 48.66 77.76
C MET A 497 -10.02 49.43 78.30
N ALA A 498 -9.58 50.50 77.62
CA ALA A 498 -8.58 51.43 78.13
C ALA A 498 -9.21 52.53 78.99
N GLU A 499 -10.40 53.01 78.63
CA GLU A 499 -11.19 53.98 79.39
C GLU A 499 -11.84 53.35 80.65
N GLN A 500 -12.21 52.08 80.59
CA GLN A 500 -12.75 51.30 81.72
C GLN A 500 -11.74 50.23 82.15
N GLY A 501 -10.94 50.55 83.16
CA GLY A 501 -9.84 49.71 83.65
C GLY A 501 -10.22 48.23 83.86
N TYR A 502 -9.41 47.34 83.27
CA TYR A 502 -9.62 45.90 83.16
C TYR A 502 -10.09 45.22 84.47
N ARG A 503 -11.28 44.61 84.42
CA ARG A 503 -11.92 43.96 85.58
C ARG A 503 -12.28 42.50 85.24
N PRO A 504 -11.57 41.49 85.78
CA PRO A 504 -11.86 40.09 85.49
C PRO A 504 -13.28 39.70 85.96
N ARG A 505 -14.15 39.29 85.03
CA ARG A 505 -15.48 38.75 85.38
C ARG A 505 -15.38 37.27 85.75
N VAL A 506 -15.44 37.00 87.05
CA VAL A 506 -15.83 35.68 87.58
C VAL A 506 -17.23 35.35 87.08
N GLY A 507 -17.45 34.10 86.65
CA GLY A 507 -18.62 33.71 85.86
C GLY A 507 -19.81 33.13 86.63
N GLY A 508 -20.95 33.09 85.94
CA GLY A 508 -22.18 32.42 86.38
C GLY A 508 -23.20 33.34 87.08
N ARG A 509 -24.51 33.16 86.90
CA ARG A 509 -25.22 32.31 85.93
C ARG A 509 -26.66 32.81 85.80
N ALA A 510 -27.20 32.96 84.59
CA ALA A 510 -28.61 33.21 84.35
C ALA A 510 -29.11 32.19 83.32
N VAL A 511 -30.02 31.29 83.74
CA VAL A 511 -30.62 30.28 82.86
C VAL A 511 -31.96 30.84 82.39
N GLY A 512 -32.03 31.22 81.12
CA GLY A 512 -33.22 31.77 80.47
C GLY A 512 -33.51 31.07 79.16
N GLN A 513 -34.66 30.40 79.12
CA GLN A 513 -35.47 29.94 77.98
C GLN A 513 -34.86 29.99 76.55
N PRO A 514 -34.81 28.86 75.82
CA PRO A 514 -34.53 28.89 74.38
C PRO A 514 -35.72 29.49 73.61
N VAL A 515 -35.47 30.54 72.83
CA VAL A 515 -36.46 31.10 71.90
C VAL A 515 -36.52 30.20 70.66
N HIS A 516 -37.73 29.78 70.28
CA HIS A 516 -37.97 29.08 69.02
C HIS A 516 -37.71 30.02 67.83
N LEU A 517 -36.57 29.85 67.15
CA LEU A 517 -36.41 30.27 65.75
C LEU A 517 -36.71 29.09 64.83
N GLY A 518 -38.01 28.86 64.61
CA GLY A 518 -38.48 27.95 63.57
C GLY A 518 -38.58 28.69 62.23
N LEU A 519 -37.66 28.38 61.30
CA LEU A 519 -37.84 28.62 59.87
C LEU A 519 -37.65 27.30 59.11
N PRO A 520 -38.40 27.04 58.03
CA PRO A 520 -38.66 25.67 57.61
C PRO A 520 -37.64 25.13 56.61
N TRP A 521 -37.37 23.83 56.68
CA TRP A 521 -36.94 23.07 55.52
C TRP A 521 -38.10 23.00 54.53
N HIS A 522 -38.07 23.81 53.48
CA HIS A 522 -38.99 23.63 52.36
C HIS A 522 -38.42 22.57 51.41
N MET A 523 -38.87 21.32 51.57
CA MET A 523 -38.98 20.44 50.41
C MET A 523 -39.98 21.07 49.43
N GLY A 524 -39.69 20.92 48.14
CA GLY A 524 -40.51 21.45 47.06
C GLY A 524 -40.44 20.51 45.85
N ASP A 525 -41.23 19.45 45.88
CA ASP A 525 -41.37 18.52 44.75
C ASP A 525 -42.07 19.24 43.57
N GLY A 526 -41.26 19.69 42.61
CA GLY A 526 -41.70 20.43 41.42
C GLY A 526 -42.08 19.52 40.25
N LEU A 527 -43.15 18.74 40.40
CA LEU A 527 -43.58 17.79 39.36
C LEU A 527 -44.35 18.50 38.23
N THR A 528 -43.64 19.11 37.27
CA THR A 528 -44.23 19.69 36.05
C THR A 528 -44.06 18.77 34.84
N GLN A 529 -45.14 18.08 34.53
CA GLN A 529 -45.36 17.27 33.33
C GLN A 529 -45.19 18.10 32.04
N THR A 530 -44.06 17.97 31.35
CA THR A 530 -43.92 18.39 29.95
C THR A 530 -44.00 17.19 29.01
N GLN A 531 -44.63 17.39 27.86
CA GLN A 531 -45.19 16.30 27.06
C GLN A 531 -44.16 15.62 26.15
N SER A 532 -44.43 14.36 25.88
CA SER A 532 -43.84 13.58 24.79
C SER A 532 -44.02 14.27 23.43
N SER A 533 -42.92 14.47 22.69
CA SER A 533 -42.93 14.77 21.26
C SER A 533 -41.80 14.05 20.53
N LEU A 534 -42.03 12.75 20.25
CA LEU A 534 -41.26 12.00 19.26
C LEU A 534 -41.50 12.58 17.85
N PRO A 535 -40.46 12.80 17.04
CA PRO A 535 -40.57 12.74 15.58
C PRO A 535 -40.27 11.30 15.12
N LEU A 536 -41.30 10.45 15.10
CA LEU A 536 -41.24 9.22 14.30
C LEU A 536 -41.47 9.61 12.83
N ILE A 537 -40.40 9.62 12.02
CA ILE A 537 -40.46 9.74 10.56
C ILE A 537 -39.80 8.50 9.97
N CYS A 538 -40.66 7.56 9.55
CA CYS A 538 -40.46 6.45 8.63
C CYS A 538 -41.87 5.89 8.33
N PRO A 539 -42.13 5.28 7.16
CA PRO A 539 -41.22 5.05 6.03
C PRO A 539 -41.08 6.26 5.09
#